data_AF-A0A1A8MAI0-F1
#
_entry.id   AF-A0A1A8MAI0-F1
#
_cell.length_a   1.000
_cell.length_b   1.000
_cell.length_c   1.000
_cell.angle_alpha   90.00
_cell.angle_beta   90.00
_cell.angle_gamma   90.00
#
_symmetry.space_group_name_H-M   'P 1'
#
loop_
_entity.id
_entity.type
_entity.pdbx_description
1 polymer ?
#
loop_
_entity_poly.entity_id
_entity_poly.type
_entity_poly.pdbx_seq_one_letter_code
_entity_poly.pdbx_strand_id
1 'polypeptide(L)'
;GNKPANSPKGQPPDADGHSSVTDLANSLTGDMVMLSPGSEDDDGEGPVSEKLGRIQFSIGYSFQNTTLTVKVLRGQELPAKDFSGTSDPFVKIYLLPDKKHKLETKVKRKNLNPHWNETFLFEGFPYEKVRERTLYLQVLDYDRFSRNDPIGEVSIPLNKSFPFDVPAHVLRETTIIITVMDKDRLSRNDVIGKIYLSWKSGPAEVKHWKDMLARPRTNVAQWHSLKA
;
A
#
# COMPACT_ATOMS: atom_id res chain seq x y z
N GLY A 1 -46.75 48.09 0.50
CA GLY A 1 -46.05 47.03 1.27
C GLY A 1 -45.71 45.89 0.33
N ASN A 2 -44.47 45.39 0.42
CA ASN A 2 -43.89 44.13 -0.12
C ASN A 2 -44.86 43.18 -0.87
N LYS A 3 -44.56 42.59 -2.04
CA LYS A 3 -43.32 41.98 -2.56
C LYS A 3 -43.56 41.62 -4.05
N PRO A 4 -42.53 41.45 -4.91
CA PRO A 4 -42.70 41.22 -6.34
C PRO A 4 -42.67 39.74 -6.77
N ALA A 5 -43.37 39.52 -7.89
CA ALA A 5 -43.12 38.64 -9.05
C ALA A 5 -42.61 37.20 -8.86
N ASN A 6 -43.39 36.27 -9.41
CA ASN A 6 -43.09 34.84 -9.54
C ASN A 6 -43.27 34.42 -11.01
N SER A 7 -42.25 33.77 -11.61
CA SER A 7 -42.26 32.84 -12.77
C SER A 7 -40.89 32.84 -13.50
N PRO A 8 -40.51 31.81 -14.30
CA PRO A 8 -40.69 30.37 -14.09
C PRO A 8 -39.45 29.50 -14.52
N LYS A 9 -39.50 28.20 -14.13
CA LYS A 9 -38.89 27.00 -14.75
C LYS A 9 -37.36 26.88 -14.90
N GLY A 10 -36.83 25.91 -14.15
CA GLY A 10 -35.63 25.14 -14.46
C GLY A 10 -35.69 23.81 -13.71
N GLN A 11 -36.05 22.74 -14.40
CA GLN A 11 -36.07 21.36 -13.90
C GLN A 11 -34.63 20.85 -13.87
N PRO A 12 -34.08 20.33 -12.75
CA PRO A 12 -32.84 19.57 -12.83
C PRO A 12 -33.17 18.16 -13.34
N PRO A 13 -32.34 17.59 -14.24
CA PRO A 13 -32.54 16.23 -14.71
C PRO A 13 -32.24 15.21 -13.61
N ASP A 14 -32.90 14.07 -13.77
CA ASP A 14 -33.01 12.95 -12.85
C ASP A 14 -31.69 12.26 -12.44
N ALA A 15 -31.80 11.65 -11.26
CA ALA A 15 -31.27 10.38 -10.77
C ALA A 15 -30.14 9.61 -11.51
N ASP A 16 -29.39 8.93 -10.64
CA ASP A 16 -28.55 7.74 -10.85
C ASP A 16 -27.11 7.93 -11.28
N GLY A 17 -26.22 7.36 -10.46
CA GLY A 17 -24.80 7.27 -10.75
C GLY A 17 -23.98 6.84 -9.56
N HIS A 18 -24.36 5.72 -8.94
CA HIS A 18 -23.55 4.85 -8.11
C HIS A 18 -22.12 5.37 -7.83
N SER A 19 -21.88 5.86 -6.62
CA SER A 19 -20.54 5.86 -6.03
C SER A 19 -20.08 4.40 -5.96
N SER A 20 -19.46 3.93 -7.05
CA SER A 20 -19.23 2.51 -7.24
C SER A 20 -18.21 2.04 -6.22
N VAL A 21 -18.55 0.90 -5.62
CA VAL A 21 -17.80 0.12 -4.64
C VAL A 21 -16.38 -0.26 -5.13
N THR A 22 -16.01 0.10 -6.36
CA THR A 22 -14.71 -0.09 -7.01
C THR A 22 -13.59 0.79 -6.45
N ASP A 23 -13.88 1.94 -5.84
CA ASP A 23 -12.83 2.87 -5.37
C ASP A 23 -12.06 2.39 -4.12
N LEU A 24 -12.47 1.26 -3.55
CA LEU A 24 -11.83 0.65 -2.38
C LEU A 24 -11.07 -0.66 -2.69
N ALA A 25 -11.19 -1.19 -3.92
CA ALA A 25 -10.76 -2.54 -4.24
C ALA A 25 -9.24 -2.71 -4.48
N ASN A 26 -8.49 -1.62 -4.63
CA ASN A 26 -7.03 -1.67 -4.79
C ASN A 26 -6.25 -1.26 -3.54
N SER A 27 -6.91 -1.13 -2.38
CA SER A 27 -6.15 -0.92 -1.15
C SER A 27 -5.43 -2.21 -0.81
N LEU A 28 -4.09 -2.22 -0.94
CA LEU A 28 -3.26 -2.98 0.00
C LEU A 28 -3.66 -2.50 1.42
N THR A 29 -4.75 -3.05 1.96
CA THR A 29 -5.02 -3.04 3.40
C THR A 29 -3.90 -3.90 3.97
N GLY A 30 -2.86 -3.31 4.53
CA GLY A 30 -2.92 -2.56 5.77
C GLY A 30 -2.37 -3.40 6.92
N ASP A 31 -1.53 -4.40 6.64
CA ASP A 31 -0.65 -4.94 7.67
C ASP A 31 0.37 -3.85 8.05
N MET A 32 0.58 -3.70 9.34
CA MET A 32 1.60 -2.80 9.87
C MET A 32 2.97 -3.34 9.45
N VAL A 33 3.76 -2.51 8.77
CA VAL A 33 5.12 -2.87 8.35
C VAL A 33 6.10 -2.37 9.41
N MET A 34 6.99 -3.25 9.84
CA MET A 34 8.07 -2.88 10.76
C MET A 34 9.02 -1.91 10.08
N LEU A 35 9.42 -0.87 10.80
CA LEU A 35 10.43 0.07 10.32
C LEU A 35 11.82 -0.54 10.43
N SER A 36 12.64 -0.31 9.41
CA SER A 36 14.05 -0.69 9.40
C SER A 36 14.93 0.52 9.77
N PRO A 37 16.11 0.29 10.37
CA PRO A 37 17.12 1.33 10.52
C PRO A 37 17.49 1.90 9.14
N GLY A 38 17.72 3.21 9.06
CA GLY A 38 18.17 3.84 7.83
C GLY A 38 19.58 3.39 7.46
N SER A 39 19.85 3.21 6.16
CA SER A 39 21.20 2.96 5.66
C SER A 39 21.98 4.28 5.59
N GLU A 40 22.60 4.69 6.69
CA GLU A 40 23.70 5.65 6.67
C GLU A 40 24.99 4.89 6.98
N ASP A 41 26.03 5.11 6.20
CA ASP A 41 27.34 4.47 6.31
C ASP A 41 27.99 4.85 7.66
N ASP A 42 27.73 4.07 8.72
CA ASP A 42 28.33 4.26 10.04
C ASP A 42 29.08 2.99 10.48
N ASP A 43 30.40 3.09 10.53
CA ASP A 43 31.34 2.10 11.06
C ASP A 43 31.34 2.20 12.60
N GLY A 44 30.38 1.55 13.28
CA GLY A 44 30.25 1.60 14.73
C GLY A 44 29.58 0.38 15.35
N GLU A 45 30.11 -0.10 16.47
CA GLU A 45 29.80 -1.34 17.20
C GLU A 45 28.31 -1.76 17.29
N GLY A 46 28.03 -2.95 16.74
CA GLY A 46 27.00 -3.94 17.14
C GLY A 46 25.58 -3.44 17.49
N PRO A 47 24.54 -3.74 16.68
CA PRO A 47 23.22 -3.18 16.94
C PRO A 47 22.53 -3.89 18.11
N VAL A 48 22.23 -3.13 19.16
CA VAL A 48 21.01 -3.37 19.93
C VAL A 48 19.87 -3.21 18.94
N SER A 49 19.08 -4.27 18.72
CA SER A 49 17.90 -4.20 17.85
C SER A 49 16.86 -3.28 18.51
N GLU A 50 16.98 -1.98 18.33
CA GLU A 50 15.95 -1.02 18.71
C GLU A 50 14.69 -1.33 17.91
N LYS A 51 13.58 -1.54 18.62
CA LYS A 51 12.27 -1.66 17.98
C LYS A 51 11.85 -0.27 17.51
N LEU A 52 12.00 0.00 16.21
CA LEU A 52 11.69 1.29 15.60
C LEU A 52 10.18 1.56 15.41
N GLY A 53 9.33 0.66 15.90
CA GLY A 53 7.89 0.71 15.72
C GLY A 53 7.45 0.23 14.34
N ARG A 54 6.21 0.56 13.99
CA ARG A 54 5.55 0.08 12.77
C ARG A 54 4.69 1.16 12.13
N ILE A 55 4.56 1.10 10.80
CA ILE A 55 3.78 2.04 10.01
C ILE A 55 2.69 1.31 9.20
N GLN A 56 1.52 1.92 9.10
CA GLN A 56 0.41 1.48 8.27
C GLN A 56 0.17 2.48 7.14
N PHE A 57 0.07 1.98 5.91
CA PHE A 57 -0.26 2.76 4.72
C PHE A 57 -1.01 1.85 3.72
N SER A 58 -1.60 2.44 2.69
CA SER A 58 -2.16 1.72 1.56
C SER A 58 -1.68 2.30 0.24
N ILE A 59 -1.56 1.45 -0.77
CA ILE A 59 -1.20 1.83 -2.14
C ILE A 59 -2.28 1.28 -3.05
N GLY A 60 -2.70 2.05 -4.04
CA GLY A 60 -3.63 1.59 -5.08
C GLY A 60 -3.40 2.33 -6.39
N TYR A 61 -3.78 1.72 -7.50
CA TYR A 61 -3.70 2.34 -8.83
C TYR A 61 -5.08 2.38 -9.49
N SER A 62 -5.45 3.51 -10.07
CA SER A 62 -6.63 3.64 -10.93
C SER A 62 -6.19 3.76 -12.38
N PHE A 63 -6.56 2.78 -13.21
CA PHE A 63 -6.29 2.80 -14.66
C PHE A 63 -7.16 3.82 -15.38
N GLN A 64 -8.39 4.05 -14.90
CA GLN A 64 -9.32 5.04 -15.48
C GLN A 64 -8.74 6.44 -15.39
N ASN A 65 -8.18 6.79 -14.23
CA ASN A 65 -7.64 8.13 -13.97
C ASN A 65 -6.12 8.21 -14.20
N THR A 66 -5.47 7.07 -14.51
CA THR A 66 -4.01 6.96 -14.63
C THR A 66 -3.30 7.50 -13.38
N THR A 67 -3.76 7.09 -12.19
CA THR A 67 -3.32 7.68 -10.91
C THR A 67 -2.86 6.61 -9.94
N LEU A 68 -1.62 6.77 -9.44
CA LEU A 68 -1.14 6.03 -8.27
C LEU A 68 -1.53 6.80 -7.00
N THR A 69 -2.18 6.11 -6.07
CA THR A 69 -2.61 6.65 -4.77
C THR A 69 -1.80 6.00 -3.67
N VAL A 70 -1.21 6.82 -2.80
CA VAL A 70 -0.53 6.38 -1.57
C VAL A 70 -1.21 7.06 -0.39
N LYS A 71 -1.72 6.29 0.57
CA LYS A 71 -2.33 6.81 1.78
C LYS A 71 -1.52 6.41 3.00
N VAL A 72 -0.98 7.39 3.72
CA VAL A 72 -0.26 7.18 4.97
C VAL A 72 -1.27 7.25 6.11
N LEU A 73 -1.50 6.13 6.79
CA LEU A 73 -2.58 6.00 7.78
C LEU A 73 -2.09 6.37 9.18
N ARG A 74 -1.18 5.59 9.75
CA ARG A 74 -0.72 5.76 11.14
C ARG A 74 0.61 5.08 11.43
N GLY A 75 1.28 5.53 12.48
CA GLY A 75 2.40 4.85 13.12
C GLY A 75 1.98 4.25 14.46
N GLN A 76 2.72 3.27 14.96
CA GLN A 76 2.48 2.66 16.26
C GLN A 76 3.80 2.26 16.92
N GLU A 77 3.90 2.51 18.23
CA GLU A 77 5.08 2.21 19.04
C GLU A 77 6.38 2.80 18.46
N LEU A 78 6.31 4.04 17.95
CA LEU A 78 7.51 4.76 17.50
C LEU A 78 8.41 5.08 18.72
N PRO A 79 9.74 5.02 18.57
CA PRO A 79 10.66 5.43 19.63
C PRO A 79 10.54 6.93 19.91
N ALA A 80 10.79 7.32 21.16
CA ALA A 80 11.00 8.72 21.51
C ALA A 80 12.41 9.14 21.12
N LYS A 81 12.55 10.21 20.33
CA LYS A 81 13.84 10.82 19.99
C LYS A 81 14.09 12.12 20.75
N ASP A 82 13.03 12.81 21.19
CA ASP A 82 13.18 13.98 22.07
C ASP A 82 13.50 13.61 23.53
N PHE A 83 14.25 14.48 24.21
CA PHE A 83 14.41 14.45 25.68
C PHE A 83 13.08 14.51 26.46
N SER A 84 12.01 14.93 25.81
CA SER A 84 10.66 14.96 26.40
C SER A 84 10.06 13.57 26.62
N GLY A 85 10.70 12.51 26.11
CA GLY A 85 10.18 11.14 26.15
C GLY A 85 9.10 10.89 25.09
N THR A 86 9.00 11.75 24.07
CA THR A 86 8.11 11.58 22.91
C THR A 86 8.84 11.91 21.61
N SER A 87 8.11 11.95 20.50
CA SER A 87 8.56 12.47 19.20
C SER A 87 7.42 13.26 18.55
N ASP A 88 7.77 14.12 17.60
CA ASP A 88 6.93 14.87 16.70
C ASP A 88 6.94 14.24 15.27
N PRO A 89 6.42 13.02 15.06
CA PRO A 89 6.69 12.30 13.82
C PRO A 89 5.95 12.85 12.59
N PHE A 90 6.65 12.77 11.46
CA PHE A 90 6.11 12.94 10.11
C PHE A 90 6.77 11.95 9.13
N VAL A 91 6.19 11.80 7.94
CA VAL A 91 6.65 10.84 6.93
C VAL A 91 7.02 11.56 5.65
N LYS A 92 8.23 11.31 5.13
CA LYS A 92 8.62 11.63 3.76
C LYS A 92 8.31 10.47 2.83
N ILE A 93 7.79 10.78 1.65
CA ILE A 93 7.35 9.83 0.64
C ILE A 93 8.12 10.06 -0.65
N TYR A 94 8.73 9.01 -1.18
CA TYR A 94 9.48 9.03 -2.43
C TYR A 94 9.05 7.89 -3.36
N LEU A 95 9.13 8.13 -4.67
CA LEU A 95 9.04 7.10 -5.71
C LEU A 95 10.42 6.90 -6.34
N LEU A 96 11.24 6.09 -5.68
CA LEU A 96 12.59 5.80 -6.12
C LEU A 96 12.60 5.22 -7.55
N PRO A 97 13.60 5.56 -8.39
CA PRO A 97 14.85 6.24 -8.02
C PRO A 97 14.77 7.76 -7.88
N ASP A 98 13.60 8.38 -8.05
CA ASP A 98 13.46 9.83 -7.88
C ASP A 98 13.59 10.21 -6.39
N LYS A 99 14.75 10.78 -6.04
CA LYS A 99 15.04 11.33 -4.71
C LYS A 99 14.79 12.85 -4.63
N LYS A 100 14.46 13.50 -5.75
CA LYS A 100 14.29 14.96 -5.81
C LYS A 100 12.87 15.35 -5.43
N HIS A 101 11.88 14.67 -5.97
CA HIS A 101 10.48 14.96 -5.68
C HIS A 101 10.01 14.12 -4.49
N LYS A 102 9.75 14.81 -3.38
CA LYS A 102 9.24 14.22 -2.14
C LYS A 102 7.91 14.85 -1.76
N LEU A 103 7.05 14.06 -1.16
CA LEU A 103 5.85 14.52 -0.48
C LEU A 103 6.02 14.28 1.02
N GLU A 104 5.35 15.07 1.85
CA GLU A 104 5.48 15.00 3.31
C GLU A 104 4.10 15.03 3.96
N THR A 105 3.90 14.22 5.00
CA THR A 105 2.71 14.34 5.86
C THR A 105 2.84 15.54 6.78
N LYS A 106 1.74 15.89 7.45
CA LYS A 106 1.79 16.81 8.59
C LYS A 106 2.56 16.19 9.75
N VAL A 107 3.23 17.04 10.52
CA VAL A 107 3.86 16.71 11.80
C VAL A 107 2.80 16.46 12.87
N LYS A 108 2.97 15.39 13.66
CA LYS A 108 2.08 15.04 14.79
C LYS A 108 2.84 15.20 16.11
N ARG A 109 2.67 16.34 16.77
CA ARG A 109 3.46 16.67 17.97
C ARG A 109 3.25 15.71 19.13
N LYS A 110 4.35 15.34 19.80
CA LYS A 110 4.43 14.56 21.03
C LYS A 110 3.58 13.30 20.99
N ASN A 111 3.70 12.52 19.91
CA ASN A 111 2.82 11.39 19.64
C ASN A 111 3.57 10.20 19.03
N LEU A 112 3.76 9.14 19.81
CA LEU A 112 4.39 7.88 19.37
C LEU A 112 3.45 6.91 18.63
N ASN A 113 2.16 7.26 18.51
CA ASN A 113 1.13 6.51 17.80
C ASN A 113 0.33 7.45 16.86
N PRO A 114 1.01 8.14 15.94
CA PRO A 114 0.40 9.21 15.14
C PRO A 114 -0.64 8.66 14.17
N HIS A 115 -1.76 9.36 14.01
CA HIS A 115 -2.72 9.14 12.93
C HIS A 115 -2.62 10.29 11.92
N TRP A 116 -2.03 10.03 10.76
CA TRP A 116 -1.92 11.00 9.66
C TRP A 116 -3.20 10.99 8.83
N ASN A 117 -3.59 9.81 8.32
CA ASN A 117 -4.71 9.62 7.40
C ASN A 117 -4.65 10.55 6.18
N GLU A 118 -3.45 10.73 5.62
CA GLU A 118 -3.18 11.65 4.51
C GLU A 118 -3.03 10.85 3.21
N THR A 119 -3.65 11.36 2.13
CA THR A 119 -3.65 10.73 0.81
C THR A 119 -2.83 11.58 -0.16
N PHE A 120 -1.96 10.91 -0.91
CA PHE A 120 -1.07 11.50 -1.90
C PHE A 120 -1.35 10.88 -3.26
N LEU A 121 -1.52 11.72 -4.27
CA LEU A 121 -1.88 11.33 -5.63
C LEU A 121 -0.73 11.63 -6.57
N PHE A 122 -0.36 10.63 -7.37
CA PHE A 122 0.55 10.77 -8.50
C PHE A 122 -0.28 10.61 -9.77
N GLU A 123 -0.89 11.71 -10.19
CA GLU A 123 -1.80 11.77 -11.34
C GLU A 123 -1.04 11.69 -12.67
N GLY A 124 -1.66 11.10 -13.68
CA GLY A 124 -1.08 10.93 -15.01
C GLY A 124 0.17 10.03 -15.03
N PHE A 125 0.38 9.20 -14.01
CA PHE A 125 1.56 8.33 -13.88
C PHE A 125 1.27 6.97 -14.53
N PRO A 126 1.83 6.64 -15.71
CA PRO A 126 1.48 5.43 -16.44
C PRO A 126 1.85 4.15 -15.68
N TYR A 127 1.01 3.12 -15.74
CA TYR A 127 1.20 1.88 -14.96
C TYR A 127 2.53 1.19 -15.23
N GLU A 128 3.01 1.14 -16.48
CA GLU A 128 4.32 0.54 -16.78
C GLU A 128 5.46 1.24 -16.05
N LYS A 129 5.37 2.57 -15.91
CA LYS A 129 6.35 3.34 -15.12
C LYS A 129 6.18 3.11 -13.63
N VAL A 130 4.98 2.80 -13.12
CA VAL A 130 4.75 2.46 -11.70
C VAL A 130 5.57 1.23 -11.32
N ARG A 131 5.59 0.21 -12.17
CA ARG A 131 6.30 -1.06 -11.93
C ARG A 131 7.82 -0.88 -11.83
N GLU A 132 8.35 0.19 -12.39
CA GLU A 132 9.77 0.54 -12.31
C GLU A 132 10.13 1.26 -11.00
N ARG A 133 9.15 1.56 -10.14
CA ARG A 133 9.35 2.33 -8.90
C ARG A 133 9.41 1.47 -7.66
N THR A 134 10.09 2.02 -6.66
CA THR A 134 10.01 1.57 -5.27
C THR A 134 9.38 2.70 -4.46
N LEU A 135 8.27 2.41 -3.77
CA LEU A 135 7.75 3.31 -2.76
C LEU A 135 8.69 3.27 -1.57
N TYR A 136 9.22 4.44 -1.19
CA TYR A 136 10.08 4.60 -0.03
C TYR A 136 9.42 5.58 0.94
N LEU A 137 9.17 5.13 2.16
CA LEU A 137 8.63 5.94 3.25
C LEU A 137 9.68 6.05 4.35
N GLN A 138 10.00 7.27 4.74
CA GLN A 138 10.93 7.56 5.84
C GLN A 138 10.18 8.29 6.94
N VAL A 139 10.16 7.73 8.14
CA VAL A 139 9.59 8.36 9.33
C VAL A 139 10.70 9.12 10.04
N LEU A 140 10.46 10.39 10.34
CA LEU A 140 11.39 11.26 11.06
C LEU A 140 10.70 11.96 12.21
N ASP A 141 11.46 12.28 13.24
CA ASP A 141 11.09 13.24 14.26
C ASP A 141 11.34 14.67 13.74
N TYR A 142 10.38 15.57 13.96
CA TYR A 142 10.54 16.96 13.56
C TYR A 142 11.21 17.78 14.66
N ASP A 143 12.33 18.39 14.31
CA ASP A 143 13.05 19.30 15.19
C ASP A 143 12.98 20.74 14.68
N ARG A 144 12.65 21.66 15.59
CA ARG A 144 12.56 23.08 15.23
C ARG A 144 13.93 23.76 15.06
N PHE A 145 14.92 23.33 15.83
CA PHE A 145 16.21 24.02 15.97
C PHE A 145 17.42 23.14 15.64
N SER A 146 17.19 21.89 15.26
CA SER A 146 18.19 20.89 14.87
C SER A 146 17.79 20.24 13.55
N ARG A 147 18.61 19.29 13.07
CA ARG A 147 18.20 18.42 11.97
C ARG A 147 17.15 17.45 12.50
N ASN A 148 16.19 17.10 11.66
CA ASN A 148 15.19 16.08 11.97
C ASN A 148 15.85 14.72 12.17
N ASP A 149 15.51 14.03 13.26
CA ASP A 149 16.07 12.72 13.59
C ASP A 149 15.35 11.59 12.82
N PRO A 150 16.07 10.74 12.07
CA PRO A 150 15.47 9.55 11.48
C PRO A 150 14.94 8.59 12.55
N ILE A 151 13.69 8.15 12.40
CA ILE A 151 13.09 7.10 13.24
C ILE A 151 13.25 5.75 12.56
N GLY A 152 12.93 5.66 11.27
CA GLY A 152 13.08 4.43 10.50
C GLY A 152 12.42 4.52 9.13
N GLU A 153 12.56 3.47 8.33
CA GLU A 153 12.14 3.47 6.93
C GLU A 153 11.50 2.16 6.45
N VAL A 154 10.78 2.24 5.33
CA VAL A 154 10.26 1.09 4.59
C VAL A 154 10.39 1.31 3.09
N SER A 155 10.82 0.27 2.37
CA SER A 155 11.01 0.24 0.92
C SER A 155 10.19 -0.89 0.28
N ILE A 156 9.31 -0.57 -0.68
CA ILE A 156 8.44 -1.55 -1.34
C ILE A 156 8.53 -1.40 -2.86
N PRO A 157 9.18 -2.35 -3.55
CA PRO A 157 9.16 -2.43 -5.00
C PRO A 157 7.73 -2.61 -5.51
N LEU A 158 7.25 -1.70 -6.36
CA LEU A 158 5.88 -1.70 -6.87
C LEU A 158 5.65 -2.72 -7.98
N ASN A 159 6.68 -3.45 -8.41
CA ASN A 159 6.57 -4.60 -9.30
C ASN A 159 6.23 -5.92 -8.61
N LYS A 160 6.26 -6.00 -7.27
CA LYS A 160 6.16 -7.28 -6.52
C LYS A 160 4.75 -7.64 -6.04
N SER A 161 3.73 -6.82 -6.31
CA SER A 161 2.33 -7.16 -6.03
C SER A 161 1.55 -7.32 -7.33
N PHE A 162 0.80 -8.41 -7.48
CA PHE A 162 -0.14 -8.63 -8.57
C PHE A 162 -1.57 -8.45 -8.03
N PRO A 163 -2.07 -7.21 -7.89
CA PRO A 163 -3.46 -7.02 -7.50
C PRO A 163 -4.37 -7.51 -8.63
N PHE A 164 -5.41 -8.24 -8.26
CA PHE A 164 -6.50 -8.61 -9.16
C PHE A 164 -7.78 -7.97 -8.62
N ASP A 165 -8.45 -7.17 -9.43
CA ASP A 165 -9.80 -6.69 -9.11
C ASP A 165 -10.79 -7.81 -9.45
N VAL A 166 -11.36 -8.42 -8.41
CA VAL A 166 -12.29 -9.55 -8.55
C VAL A 166 -13.61 -9.16 -7.90
N PRO A 167 -14.66 -8.87 -8.69
CA PRO A 167 -15.97 -8.57 -8.14
C PRO A 167 -16.48 -9.70 -7.23
N ALA A 168 -17.09 -9.33 -6.10
CA ALA A 168 -17.52 -10.31 -5.09
C ALA A 168 -18.46 -11.40 -5.67
N HIS A 169 -19.28 -11.06 -6.67
CA HIS A 169 -20.21 -11.99 -7.30
C HIS A 169 -19.52 -13.05 -8.18
N VAL A 170 -18.32 -12.77 -8.73
CA VAL A 170 -17.54 -13.75 -9.52
C VAL A 170 -16.50 -14.50 -8.68
N LEU A 171 -16.27 -14.10 -7.43
CA LEU A 171 -15.23 -14.67 -6.57
C LEU A 171 -15.40 -16.17 -6.33
N ARG A 172 -16.65 -16.67 -6.35
CA ARG A 172 -16.96 -18.11 -6.22
C ARG A 172 -16.53 -18.94 -7.44
N GLU A 173 -16.45 -18.32 -8.60
CA GLU A 173 -16.12 -18.98 -9.87
C GLU A 173 -14.68 -18.69 -10.32
N THR A 174 -14.02 -17.76 -9.63
CA THR A 174 -12.66 -17.34 -9.92
C THR A 174 -11.66 -18.46 -9.62
N THR A 175 -10.69 -18.63 -10.54
CA THR A 175 -9.54 -19.51 -10.38
C THR A 175 -8.27 -18.72 -10.66
N ILE A 176 -7.34 -18.71 -9.72
CA ILE A 176 -5.99 -18.17 -9.93
C ILE A 176 -5.08 -19.34 -10.33
N ILE A 177 -4.45 -19.23 -11.51
CA ILE A 177 -3.50 -20.23 -12.00
C ILE A 177 -2.10 -19.64 -11.88
N ILE A 178 -1.27 -20.23 -11.02
CA ILE A 178 0.14 -19.86 -10.86
C ILE A 178 0.95 -20.88 -11.66
N THR A 179 1.72 -20.43 -12.63
CA THR A 179 2.62 -21.28 -13.43
C THR A 179 4.06 -20.92 -13.13
N VAL A 180 4.83 -21.90 -12.67
CA VAL A 180 6.28 -21.77 -12.52
C VAL A 180 6.91 -22.25 -13.82
N MET A 181 7.75 -21.39 -14.41
CA MET A 181 8.42 -21.66 -15.67
C MET A 181 9.93 -21.60 -15.49
N ASP A 182 10.64 -22.48 -16.18
CA ASP A 182 12.08 -22.36 -16.39
C ASP A 182 12.33 -21.35 -17.51
N LYS A 183 13.26 -20.43 -17.29
CA LYS A 183 13.49 -19.32 -18.22
C LYS A 183 14.73 -19.61 -19.05
N ASP A 184 14.50 -20.03 -20.28
CA ASP A 184 15.56 -20.31 -21.23
C ASP A 184 16.01 -19.07 -22.00
N ARG A 185 17.30 -19.03 -22.35
CA ARG A 185 17.90 -17.91 -23.10
C ARG A 185 17.73 -18.03 -24.61
N LEU A 186 17.67 -19.24 -25.13
CA LEU A 186 17.75 -19.52 -26.58
C LEU A 186 16.63 -20.45 -27.08
N SER A 187 15.77 -20.93 -26.18
CA SER A 187 14.63 -21.79 -26.48
C SER A 187 13.35 -21.22 -25.86
N ARG A 188 12.23 -21.87 -26.14
CA ARG A 188 10.96 -21.56 -25.50
C ARG A 188 11.02 -22.01 -24.04
N ASN A 189 10.57 -21.13 -23.12
CA ASN A 189 10.48 -21.45 -21.70
C ASN A 189 9.65 -22.71 -21.44
N ASP A 190 10.19 -23.59 -20.61
CA ASP A 190 9.52 -24.81 -20.16
C ASP A 190 8.68 -24.57 -18.91
N VAL A 191 7.57 -25.28 -18.79
CA VAL A 191 6.72 -25.23 -17.59
C VAL A 191 7.29 -26.22 -16.57
N ILE A 192 7.72 -25.72 -15.42
CA ILE A 192 8.14 -26.56 -14.28
C ILE A 192 6.90 -27.15 -13.59
N GLY A 193 5.82 -26.36 -13.48
CA GLY A 193 4.54 -26.85 -12.98
C GLY A 193 3.56 -25.75 -12.64
N LYS A 194 2.35 -26.14 -12.23
CA LYS A 194 1.22 -25.25 -11.97
C LYS A 194 0.60 -25.46 -10.60
N ILE A 195 -0.04 -24.41 -10.11
CA ILE A 195 -0.94 -24.42 -8.96
C ILE A 195 -2.25 -23.78 -9.40
N TYR A 196 -3.36 -24.37 -9.00
CA TYR A 196 -4.71 -23.86 -9.25
C TYR A 196 -5.33 -23.49 -7.92
N LEU A 197 -5.56 -22.21 -7.63
CA LEU A 197 -6.20 -21.75 -6.40
C LEU A 197 -7.65 -21.37 -6.71
N SER A 198 -8.58 -22.21 -6.25
CA SER A 198 -10.02 -22.03 -6.41
C SER A 198 -10.79 -22.97 -5.49
N TRP A 199 -12.12 -22.81 -5.45
CA TRP A 199 -13.03 -23.76 -4.80
C TRP A 199 -13.08 -25.16 -5.45
N LYS A 200 -12.59 -25.30 -6.69
CA LYS A 200 -12.63 -26.54 -7.47
C LYS A 200 -11.27 -27.27 -7.52
N SER A 201 -10.31 -26.82 -6.71
CA SER A 201 -8.94 -27.32 -6.69
C SER A 201 -8.74 -28.49 -5.71
N GLY A 202 -7.50 -28.95 -5.52
CA GLY A 202 -7.16 -29.98 -4.55
C GLY A 202 -7.26 -29.51 -3.09
N PRO A 203 -7.16 -30.43 -2.10
CA PRO A 203 -7.43 -30.13 -0.70
C PRO A 203 -6.55 -29.00 -0.12
N ALA A 204 -5.26 -28.98 -0.47
CA ALA A 204 -4.34 -27.95 0.01
C ALA A 204 -4.66 -26.57 -0.59
N GLU A 205 -4.99 -26.52 -1.88
CA GLU A 205 -5.36 -25.30 -2.59
C GLU A 205 -6.70 -24.74 -2.12
N VAL A 206 -7.71 -25.60 -1.93
CA VAL A 206 -9.02 -25.23 -1.40
C VAL A 206 -8.89 -24.73 0.04
N LYS A 207 -8.05 -25.38 0.86
CA LYS A 207 -7.79 -24.90 2.23
C LYS A 207 -7.20 -23.50 2.22
N HIS A 208 -6.16 -23.24 1.40
CA HIS A 208 -5.57 -21.90 1.28
C HIS A 208 -6.64 -20.89 0.80
N TRP A 209 -7.38 -21.21 -0.25
CA TRP A 209 -8.44 -20.34 -0.79
C TRP A 209 -9.51 -20.00 0.27
N LYS A 210 -9.93 -21.00 1.06
CA LYS A 210 -10.88 -20.83 2.16
C LYS A 210 -10.30 -19.96 3.27
N ASP A 211 -9.05 -20.19 3.68
CA ASP A 211 -8.39 -19.44 4.74
C ASP A 211 -8.24 -17.96 4.34
N MET A 212 -7.90 -17.68 3.07
CA MET A 212 -7.84 -16.32 2.51
C MET A 212 -9.19 -15.61 2.59
N LEU A 213 -10.28 -16.29 2.22
CA LEU A 213 -11.62 -15.70 2.22
C LEU A 213 -12.21 -15.56 3.64
N ALA A 214 -11.87 -16.48 4.54
CA ALA A 214 -12.31 -16.45 5.93
C ALA A 214 -11.60 -15.37 6.76
N ARG A 215 -10.45 -14.87 6.29
CA ARG A 215 -9.66 -13.84 6.97
C ARG A 215 -9.44 -12.62 6.05
N PRO A 216 -10.49 -11.83 5.77
CA PRO A 216 -10.37 -10.65 4.92
C PRO A 216 -9.29 -9.71 5.46
N ARG A 217 -8.49 -9.13 4.55
CA ARG A 217 -7.40 -8.18 4.87
C ARG A 217 -6.28 -8.77 5.74
N THR A 218 -6.18 -10.09 5.84
CA THR A 218 -5.06 -10.77 6.50
C THR A 218 -4.31 -11.59 5.46
N ASN A 219 -2.98 -11.47 5.45
CA ASN A 219 -2.16 -12.31 4.59
C ASN A 219 -2.22 -13.78 5.03
N VAL A 220 -2.45 -14.67 4.06
CA VAL A 220 -2.40 -16.11 4.24
C VAL A 220 -1.28 -16.67 3.38
N ALA A 221 -0.33 -17.37 4.00
CA ALA A 221 0.79 -18.00 3.32
C ALA A 221 0.72 -19.52 3.50
N GLN A 222 0.91 -20.26 2.42
CA GLN A 222 0.95 -21.73 2.44
C GLN A 222 1.84 -22.23 1.30
N TRP A 223 2.69 -23.23 1.61
CA TRP A 223 3.40 -23.99 0.59
C TRP A 223 2.44 -24.85 -0.22
N HIS A 224 2.73 -25.00 -1.52
CA HIS A 224 2.01 -25.87 -2.44
C HIS A 224 3.00 -26.66 -3.29
N SER A 225 2.70 -27.93 -3.51
CA SER A 225 3.46 -28.75 -4.45
C SER A 225 3.07 -28.38 -5.88
N LEU A 226 4.07 -28.19 -6.75
CA LEU A 226 3.84 -27.97 -8.18
C LEU A 226 3.26 -29.24 -8.80
N LYS A 227 2.25 -29.07 -9.67
CA LYS A 227 1.64 -30.14 -10.44
C LYS A 227 2.08 -30.02 -11.90
N ALA A 228 2.46 -31.14 -12.51
CA ALA A 228 2.74 -31.23 -13.93
C ALA A 228 1.45 -31.08 -14.75
#